data_AF-A0A1X7I1D5-F1
#
_entry.id   AF-A0A1X7I1D5-F1
#
_cell.length_a   1.000
_cell.length_b   1.000
_cell.length_c   1.000
_cell.angle_alpha   90.00
_cell.angle_beta   90.00
_cell.angle_gamma   90.00
#
_symmetry.space_group_name_H-M   'P 1'
#
loop_
_entity.id
_entity.type
_entity.pdbx_description
1 polymer ?
#
loop_
_entity_poly.entity_id
_entity_poly.type
_entity_poly.pdbx_seq_one_letter_code
_entity_poly.pdbx_strand_id
1 'polypeptide(L)' 'MNITLSETHEAQLEMLALESGRSQDQVVAELIRREWERYSARQGVCTASENIAAARAVVEKQLRDMTKGE' A
#
# COMPACT_ATOMS: atom_id res chain seq x y z
N MET A 1 11.91 -8.75 -11.54
CA MET A 1 10.87 -9.64 -12.10
C MET A 1 10.35 -8.95 -13.35
N ASN A 2 10.61 -9.46 -14.55
CA ASN A 2 10.13 -8.84 -15.78
C ASN A 2 8.74 -9.41 -16.10
N ILE A 3 7.73 -8.55 -16.05
CA ILE A 3 6.36 -8.89 -16.43
C ILE A 3 6.21 -8.47 -17.88
N THR A 4 5.88 -9.40 -18.77
CA THR A 4 5.61 -9.04 -20.17
C THR A 4 4.17 -8.52 -20.27
N LEU A 5 4.02 -7.26 -20.66
CA LEU A 5 2.72 -6.64 -20.92
C LEU A 5 2.39 -6.70 -22.42
N SER A 6 1.10 -6.68 -22.75
CA SER A 6 0.69 -6.40 -24.12
C SER A 6 0.93 -4.92 -24.44
N GLU A 7 1.07 -4.59 -25.72
CA GLU A 7 1.30 -3.21 -26.18
C GLU A 7 0.27 -2.21 -25.62
N THR A 8 -0.99 -2.62 -25.53
CA THR A 8 -2.06 -1.77 -24.95
C THR A 8 -1.85 -1.51 -23.46
N HIS A 9 -1.47 -2.52 -22.69
CA HIS A 9 -1.23 -2.35 -21.25
C HIS A 9 0.04 -1.55 -20.97
N GLU A 10 1.06 -1.69 -21.82
CA GLU A 10 2.27 -0.87 -21.75
C GLU A 10 1.94 0.61 -21.99
N ALA A 11 1.20 0.92 -23.06
CA ALA A 11 0.79 2.29 -23.37
C ALA A 11 -0.07 2.91 -22.26
N GLN A 12 -0.97 2.12 -21.64
CA GLN A 12 -1.75 2.58 -20.49
C GLN A 12 -0.88 2.86 -19.26
N LEU A 13 0.13 2.01 -19.00
CA LEU A 13 1.06 2.20 -17.89
C LEU A 13 1.93 3.45 -18.10
N GLU A 14 2.42 3.68 -19.33
CA GLU A 14 3.13 4.90 -19.71
C GLU A 14 2.28 6.16 -19.50
N MET A 15 1.02 6.14 -19.94
CA MET A 15 0.10 7.26 -19.73
C MET A 15 -0.10 7.56 -18.24
N LEU A 16 -0.38 6.54 -17.43
CA LEU A 16 -0.58 6.71 -15.98
C LEU A 16 0.67 7.22 -15.26
N ALA A 17 1.86 6.75 -15.69
CA ALA A 17 3.14 7.23 -15.19
C ALA A 17 3.31 8.73 -15.50
N LEU A 18 3.04 9.13 -16.74
CA LEU A 18 3.12 10.52 -17.20
C LEU A 18 2.14 11.43 -16.44
N GLU A 19 0.87 11.06 -16.37
CA GLU A 19 -0.19 11.85 -15.70
C GLU A 19 0.08 12.04 -14.21
N SER A 20 0.70 11.05 -13.57
CA SER A 20 0.94 11.06 -12.13
C SER A 20 2.34 11.54 -11.73
N GLY A 21 3.20 11.87 -12.70
CA GLY A 21 4.59 12.28 -12.46
C GLY A 21 5.44 11.21 -11.76
N ARG A 22 5.08 9.94 -11.92
CA ARG A 22 5.72 8.79 -11.26
C ARG A 22 6.38 7.88 -12.29
N SER A 23 7.35 7.09 -11.85
CA SER A 23 7.88 5.99 -12.67
C SER A 23 6.84 4.89 -12.86
N GLN A 24 6.92 4.14 -13.95
CA GLN A 24 6.06 2.98 -14.19
C GLN A 24 6.11 1.98 -13.02
N ASP A 25 7.29 1.72 -12.45
CA ASP A 25 7.46 0.85 -11.28
C ASP A 25 6.66 1.33 -10.07
N GLN A 26 6.66 2.64 -9.80
CA GLN A 26 5.87 3.22 -8.70
C GLN A 26 4.36 3.10 -8.96
N VAL A 27 3.93 3.23 -10.23
CA VAL A 27 2.54 3.03 -10.61
C VAL A 27 2.14 1.57 -10.43
N VAL A 28 2.96 0.62 -10.90
CA VAL A 28 2.74 -0.83 -10.71
C VAL A 28 2.68 -1.19 -9.23
N ALA A 29 3.60 -0.69 -8.41
CA ALA A 29 3.60 -0.93 -6.97
C ALA A 29 2.30 -0.44 -6.30
N GLU A 30 1.81 0.74 -6.69
CA GLU A 30 0.55 1.29 -6.19
C GLU A 30 -0.68 0.49 -6.66
N LEU A 31 -0.68 0.02 -7.91
CA LEU A 31 -1.76 -0.84 -8.43
C LEU A 31 -1.82 -2.18 -7.68
N ILE A 32 -0.66 -2.81 -7.45
CA ILE A 32 -0.54 -4.04 -6.66
C ILE A 32 -1.04 -3.80 -5.24
N ARG A 33 -0.61 -2.70 -4.59
CA ARG A 33 -1.03 -2.35 -3.23
C ARG A 33 -2.56 -2.22 -3.13
N ARG A 34 -3.18 -1.49 -4.06
CA ARG A 34 -4.65 -1.31 -4.08
C ARG A 34 -5.40 -2.61 -4.29
N GLU A 35 -4.92 -3.45 -5.20
CA GLU A 35 -5.59 -4.73 -5.44
C GLU A 35 -5.42 -5.69 -4.26
N TRP A 36 -4.25 -5.68 -3.63
CA TRP A 36 -4.03 -6.42 -2.39
C TRP A 36 -4.98 -5.97 -1.28
N GLU A 37 -5.15 -4.66 -1.06
CA GLU A 37 -6.08 -4.11 -0.07
C GLU A 37 -7.54 -4.50 -0.36
N ARG A 38 -7.95 -4.47 -1.64
CA ARG A 38 -9.30 -4.92 -2.03
C ARG A 38 -9.49 -6.41 -1.81
N TYR A 39 -8.50 -7.22 -2.15
CA TYR A 39 -8.53 -8.66 -1.97
C TYR A 39 -8.59 -9.04 -0.49
N SER A 40 -7.70 -8.47 0.32
CA SER A 40 -7.57 -8.76 1.74
C SER A 40 -8.85 -8.39 2.51
N ALA A 41 -9.48 -7.25 2.18
CA ALA A 41 -10.76 -6.86 2.76
C ALA A 41 -11.88 -7.86 2.47
N ARG A 42 -11.91 -8.47 1.27
CA ARG A 42 -12.87 -9.53 0.93
C ARG A 42 -12.59 -10.85 1.66
N GLN A 43 -11.32 -11.16 1.87
CA GLN A 43 -10.90 -12.42 2.51
C GLN A 43 -10.79 -12.33 4.03
N GLY A 44 -10.98 -11.14 4.63
CA GLY A 44 -10.75 -10.92 6.06
C GLY A 44 -9.29 -11.08 6.48
N VAL A 45 -8.35 -10.92 5.54
CA VAL A 45 -6.91 -11.00 5.81
C VAL A 45 -6.40 -9.61 6.18
N CYS A 46 -5.62 -9.51 7.27
CA CYS A 46 -5.01 -8.23 7.66
C CYS A 46 -3.96 -7.77 6.64
N THR A 47 -4.07 -6.52 6.20
CA THR A 47 -3.14 -5.80 5.36
C THR A 47 -1.93 -5.29 6.16
N ALA A 48 -0.86 -4.95 5.44
CA ALA A 48 0.26 -4.22 6.03
C ALA A 48 -0.19 -2.90 6.68
N SER A 49 -1.13 -2.18 6.05
CA SER A 49 -1.72 -0.94 6.56
C SER A 49 -2.44 -1.14 7.90
N GLU A 50 -3.25 -2.21 8.02
CA GLU A 50 -3.93 -2.57 9.26
C GLU A 50 -2.96 -2.99 10.37
N ASN A 51 -1.91 -3.75 10.02
CA ASN A 51 -0.87 -4.13 10.97
C ASN A 51 -0.10 -2.92 11.49
N ILE A 52 0.24 -1.95 10.63
CA ILE A 52 0.90 -0.71 11.02
C ILE A 52 -0.01 0.14 11.92
N ALA A 53 -1.29 0.25 11.57
CA ALA A 53 -2.27 0.98 12.39
C ALA A 53 -2.42 0.35 13.79
N ALA A 54 -2.52 -0.98 13.86
CA ALA A 54 -2.57 -1.71 15.12
C ALA A 54 -1.29 -1.51 15.94
N ALA A 55 -0.12 -1.63 15.32
CA ALA A 55 1.17 -1.39 15.99
C ALA A 55 1.27 0.04 16.52
N ARG A 56 0.87 1.04 15.73
CA ARG A 56 0.85 2.44 16.15
C ARG A 56 -0.05 2.66 17.35
N ALA A 57 -1.26 2.09 17.36
CA ALA A 57 -2.18 2.22 18.48
C ALA A 57 -1.60 1.64 19.79
N VAL A 58 -0.87 0.52 19.71
CA VAL A 58 -0.18 -0.08 20.85
C VAL A 58 0.92 0.85 21.38
N VAL A 59 1.76 1.39 20.49
CA VAL A 59 2.84 2.33 20.88
C VAL A 59 2.27 3.60 21.50
N GLU A 60 1.24 4.20 20.91
CA GLU A 60 0.59 5.39 21.45
C GLU A 60 -0.02 5.14 22.84
N LYS A 61 -0.56 3.94 23.09
CA LYS A 61 -1.03 3.55 24.42
C LYS A 61 0.14 3.45 25.41
N GLN A 62 1.23 2.78 25.04
CA GLN A 62 2.40 2.65 25.90
C GLN A 62 2.99 4.00 26.30
N LEU A 63 3.10 4.94 25.35
CA LEU A 63 3.59 6.29 25.62
C LEU A 63 2.70 7.07 26.60
N ARG A 64 1.36 6.95 26.46
CA ARG A 64 0.39 7.55 27.39
C ARG A 64 0.46 6.94 28.78
N ASP A 65 0.66 5.63 28.88
CA ASP A 65 0.72 4.94 30.16
C ASP A 65 2.02 5.28 30.90
N MET A 66 3.14 5.48 30.19
CA MET A 66 4.40 5.95 30.76
C MET A 66 4.32 7.38 31.32
N THR A 67 3.58 8.27 30.67
CA THR A 67 3.43 9.69 31.09
C THR A 67 2.46 9.89 32.25
N LYS A 68 1.68 8.87 32.64
CA LYS A 68 0.78 8.90 33.81
C LYS A 68 1.43 8.40 35.10
N GLY A 69 2.67 7.92 35.03
CA GLY A 69 3.43 7.37 36.16
C GLY A 69 4.37 8.37 36.85
N GLU A 70 4.37 9.64 36.44
CA GLU A 70 5.00 10.78 37.14
C GLU A 70 3.94 11.56 37.94
#